data_AF-A0A7S0L400-F1
#
_entry.id   AF-A0A7S0L400-F1
#
_cell.length_a   1.000
_cell.length_b   1.000
_cell.length_c   1.000
_cell.angle_alpha   90.00
_cell.angle_beta   90.00
_cell.angle_gamma   90.00
#
_symmetry.space_group_name_H-M   'P 1'
#
loop_
_entity.id
_entity.type
_entity.pdbx_description
1 polymer ?
#
loop_
_entity_poly.entity_id
_entity_poly.type
_entity_poly.pdbx_seq_one_letter_code
_entity_poly.pdbx_strand_id
1 'polypeptide(L)'
;LLIGGGGDGMVYTFDMRAGAKPSGQAMLFPRGCVCDFDVSGPTAVVSGARSQLNPFGENEFVFDSRMCALDLRSMRVASEVFFAPGAAAVRWWPGSASTIVAASAEGTL
;
A
#
# COMPACT_ATOMS: atom_id res chain seq x y z
N LEU A 1 -10.05 -12.20 8.57
CA LEU A 1 -9.99 -11.25 7.46
C LEU A 1 -8.66 -11.47 6.76
N LEU A 2 -8.67 -11.69 5.45
CA LEU A 2 -7.48 -11.67 4.61
C LEU A 2 -7.46 -10.36 3.83
N ILE A 3 -6.27 -9.79 3.61
CA ILE A 3 -6.09 -8.57 2.83
C ILE A 3 -5.15 -8.90 1.67
N GLY A 4 -5.50 -8.48 0.46
CA GLY A 4 -4.69 -8.66 -0.73
C GLY A 4 -4.43 -7.33 -1.42
N GLY A 5 -3.17 -7.08 -1.78
CA GLY A 5 -2.77 -6.02 -2.69
C GLY A 5 -2.72 -6.54 -4.12
N GLY A 6 -3.35 -5.83 -5.05
CA GLY A 6 -3.42 -6.21 -6.46
C GLY A 6 -2.38 -5.49 -7.33
N GLY A 7 -2.02 -6.15 -8.44
CA GLY A 7 -1.24 -5.55 -9.53
C GLY A 7 -1.96 -4.46 -10.32
N ASP A 8 -3.25 -4.26 -10.03
CA ASP A 8 -4.16 -3.25 -10.56
C ASP A 8 -4.28 -2.01 -9.65
N GLY A 9 -3.50 -1.96 -8.57
CA GLY A 9 -3.49 -0.84 -7.63
C GLY A 9 -4.65 -0.86 -6.63
N MET A 10 -5.41 -1.95 -6.60
CA MET A 10 -6.51 -2.17 -5.68
C MET A 10 -6.03 -2.88 -4.40
N VAL A 11 -6.69 -2.58 -3.29
CA VAL A 11 -6.64 -3.39 -2.07
C VAL A 11 -7.98 -4.08 -1.89
N TYR A 12 -7.94 -5.37 -1.61
CA TYR A 12 -9.09 -6.24 -1.41
C TYR A 12 -9.10 -6.77 0.02
N THR A 13 -10.28 -6.85 0.61
CA THR A 13 -10.51 -7.58 1.85
C THR A 13 -11.37 -8.81 1.59
N PHE A 14 -11.07 -9.92 2.25
CA PHE A 14 -11.79 -11.19 2.13
C PHE A 14 -12.19 -11.70 3.50
N ASP A 15 -13.47 -12.04 3.67
CA ASP A 15 -13.91 -12.81 4.81
C ASP A 15 -13.67 -14.31 4.55
N MET A 16 -12.62 -14.84 5.18
CA MET A 16 -12.22 -16.23 5.10
C MET A 16 -13.33 -17.22 5.50
N ARG A 17 -14.33 -16.78 6.28
CA ARG A 17 -15.49 -17.61 6.64
C ARG A 17 -16.57 -17.61 5.56
N ALA A 18 -16.67 -16.54 4.78
CA ALA A 18 -17.69 -16.35 3.75
C ALA A 18 -17.25 -16.86 2.36
N GLY A 19 -15.96 -17.18 2.18
CA GLY A 19 -15.41 -17.76 0.96
C GLY A 19 -14.64 -16.78 0.08
N ALA A 20 -14.58 -17.07 -1.23
CA ALA A 20 -13.55 -16.53 -2.13
C ALA A 20 -13.82 -15.14 -2.73
N LYS A 21 -14.97 -14.49 -2.44
CA LYS A 21 -15.29 -13.17 -2.99
C LYS A 21 -14.77 -12.05 -2.09
N PRO A 22 -14.26 -10.93 -2.64
CA PRO A 22 -13.91 -9.78 -1.83
C PRO A 22 -15.13 -9.27 -1.06
N SER A 23 -14.97 -9.05 0.25
CA SER A 23 -15.95 -8.38 1.11
C SER A 23 -15.82 -6.86 1.08
N GLY A 24 -14.69 -6.35 0.57
CA GLY A 24 -14.46 -4.92 0.35
C GLY A 24 -13.31 -4.69 -0.62
N GLN A 25 -13.29 -3.52 -1.26
CA GLN A 25 -12.24 -3.13 -2.20
C GLN A 25 -12.04 -1.61 -2.22
N ALA A 26 -10.80 -1.17 -2.44
CA ALA A 26 -10.45 0.24 -2.58
C ALA A 26 -9.36 0.43 -3.65
N MET A 27 -9.56 1.40 -4.55
CA MET A 27 -8.53 1.82 -5.50
C MET A 27 -7.57 2.78 -4.81
N LEU A 28 -6.31 2.40 -4.68
CA LEU A 28 -5.28 3.25 -4.07
C LEU A 28 -4.31 3.80 -5.10
N PHE A 29 -3.94 3.00 -6.11
CA PHE A 29 -2.92 3.37 -7.10
C PHE A 29 -3.42 3.16 -8.54
N PRO A 30 -4.22 4.08 -9.11
CA PRO A 30 -4.91 3.91 -10.40
C PRO A 30 -4.02 3.64 -11.62
N ARG A 31 -2.71 3.86 -11.51
CA ARG A 31 -1.70 3.68 -12.57
C ARG A 31 -0.53 2.82 -12.11
N GLY A 32 -0.73 2.04 -11.06
CA GLY A 32 0.32 1.27 -10.41
C GLY A 32 -0.19 -0.01 -9.79
N CYS A 33 0.64 -0.60 -8.95
CA CYS A 33 0.32 -1.78 -8.15
C CYS A 33 0.49 -1.46 -6.66
N VAL A 34 -0.11 -2.29 -5.82
CA VAL A 34 0.27 -2.37 -4.41
C VAL A 34 1.62 -3.07 -4.31
N CYS A 35 2.60 -2.45 -3.67
CA CYS A 35 3.94 -2.98 -3.52
C CYS A 35 4.12 -3.73 -2.20
N ASP A 36 3.79 -3.06 -1.08
CA ASP A 36 3.85 -3.62 0.26
C ASP A 36 2.71 -3.03 1.11
N PHE A 37 2.33 -3.75 2.15
CA PHE A 37 1.38 -3.26 3.13
C PHE A 37 1.58 -3.92 4.48
N ASP A 38 1.12 -3.24 5.53
CA ASP A 38 1.04 -3.80 6.87
C ASP A 38 -0.22 -3.34 7.58
N VAL A 39 -0.69 -4.15 8.53
CA VAL A 39 -2.02 -4.03 9.12
C VAL A 39 -1.93 -3.94 10.63
N SER A 40 -2.55 -2.90 11.21
CA SER A 40 -2.69 -2.76 12.65
C SER A 40 -4.13 -2.35 12.98
N GLY A 41 -4.83 -3.23 13.70
CA GLY A 41 -6.24 -3.03 14.04
C GLY A 41 -7.12 -2.86 12.79
N PRO A 42 -7.91 -1.77 12.68
CA PRO A 42 -8.79 -1.52 11.54
C PRO A 42 -8.09 -0.81 10.37
N THR A 43 -6.78 -0.58 10.42
CA THR A 43 -6.06 0.24 9.45
C THR A 43 -4.96 -0.56 8.78
N ALA A 44 -4.89 -0.47 7.45
CA ALA A 44 -3.74 -0.91 6.68
C ALA A 44 -2.95 0.31 6.23
N VAL A 45 -1.62 0.25 6.30
CA VAL A 45 -0.75 1.19 5.59
C VAL A 45 -0.24 0.51 4.33
N VAL A 46 -0.31 1.20 3.20
CA VAL A 46 -0.08 0.61 1.88
C VAL A 46 0.86 1.50 1.08
N SER A 47 1.90 0.90 0.50
CA SER A 47 2.77 1.53 -0.49
C SER A 47 2.44 1.05 -1.90
N GLY A 48 2.75 1.90 -2.87
CA GLY A 48 2.50 1.64 -4.29
C GLY A 48 3.77 1.75 -5.10
N ALA A 49 3.75 1.12 -6.28
CA ALA A 49 4.76 1.33 -7.30
C ALA A 49 4.10 1.41 -8.67
N ARG A 50 4.76 2.03 -9.63
CA ARG A 50 4.30 2.12 -11.01
C ARG A 50 5.44 1.90 -11.98
N SER A 51 5.11 1.41 -13.17
CA SER A 51 6.02 1.46 -14.30
C SER A 51 5.94 2.84 -14.94
N GLN A 52 7.08 3.40 -15.30
CA GLN A 52 7.16 4.59 -16.16
C GLN A 52 8.30 4.45 -17.16
N LEU A 53 8.36 5.35 -18.13
CA LEU A 53 9.50 5.43 -19.05
C LEU A 53 10.57 6.32 -18.45
N ASN A 54 11.81 5.82 -18.43
CA ASN A 54 12.97 6.62 -18.10
C ASN A 54 13.30 7.61 -19.24
N PRO A 55 14.25 8.55 -19.07
CA PRO A 55 14.62 9.51 -20.12
C PRO A 55 15.13 8.90 -21.43
N PHE A 56 15.50 7.62 -21.43
CA PHE A 56 15.95 6.88 -22.61
C PHE A 56 14.84 6.04 -23.26
N GLY A 57 13.62 6.10 -22.74
CA GLY A 57 12.46 5.35 -23.25
C GLY A 57 12.40 3.89 -22.81
N GLU A 58 13.14 3.51 -21.78
CA GLU A 58 13.10 2.17 -21.19
C GLU A 58 12.14 2.14 -20.01
N ASN A 59 11.53 0.97 -19.74
CA ASN A 59 10.67 0.82 -18.58
C ASN A 59 11.49 0.80 -17.29
N GLU A 60 11.10 1.62 -16.33
CA GLU A 60 11.60 1.60 -14.96
C GLU A 60 10.46 1.48 -13.95
N PHE A 61 10.74 0.87 -12.81
CA PHE A 61 9.82 0.81 -11.68
C PHE A 61 10.13 1.94 -10.71
N VAL A 62 9.09 2.69 -10.34
CA VAL A 62 9.20 3.79 -9.39
C VAL A 62 8.23 3.56 -8.25
N PHE A 63 8.76 3.51 -7.04
CA PHE A 63 7.96 3.47 -5.82
C PHE A 63 7.32 4.83 -5.58
N ASP A 64 6.03 4.84 -5.27
CA ASP A 64 5.31 6.07 -5.01
C ASP A 64 5.82 6.69 -3.69
N SER A 65 6.09 8.00 -3.73
CA SER A 65 6.40 8.77 -2.52
C SER A 65 5.19 8.93 -1.59
N ARG A 66 4.00 8.52 -2.02
CA ARG A 66 2.76 8.58 -1.25
C ARG A 66 2.36 7.17 -0.80
N MET A 67 2.27 6.99 0.51
CA MET A 67 1.62 5.84 1.13
C MET A 67 0.21 6.24 1.59
N CYS A 68 -0.68 5.26 1.67
CA CYS A 68 -2.06 5.46 2.10
C CYS A 68 -2.32 4.67 3.39
N ALA A 69 -2.91 5.33 4.39
CA ALA A 69 -3.58 4.65 5.48
C ALA A 69 -5.04 4.38 5.07
N LEU A 70 -5.39 3.12 4.91
CA LEU A 70 -6.72 2.65 4.52
C LEU A 70 -7.48 2.17 5.76
N ASP A 71 -8.65 2.74 6.01
CA ASP A 71 -9.60 2.18 6.99
C ASP A 71 -10.30 0.96 6.36
N LEU A 72 -10.11 -0.21 6.98
CA LEU A 72 -10.58 -1.50 6.47
C LEU A 72 -12.07 -1.77 6.70
N ARG A 73 -12.73 -0.96 7.53
CA ARG A 73 -14.17 -1.10 7.79
C ARG A 73 -14.98 -0.41 6.69
N SER A 74 -14.50 0.76 6.29
CA SER A 74 -15.12 1.61 5.28
C SER A 74 -14.51 1.46 3.90
N MET A 75 -13.32 0.85 3.80
CA MET A 75 -12.50 0.80 2.60
C MET A 75 -12.22 2.20 2.01
N ARG A 76 -11.98 3.18 2.89
CA ARG A 76 -11.65 4.56 2.52
C ARG A 76 -10.27 4.97 3.03
N VAL A 77 -9.58 5.78 2.25
CA VAL A 77 -8.31 6.39 2.69
C VAL A 77 -8.60 7.31 3.86
N ALA A 78 -8.01 6.99 5.01
CA ALA A 78 -8.09 7.78 6.23
C ALA A 78 -7.05 8.90 6.24
N SER A 79 -5.85 8.62 5.76
CA SER A 79 -4.77 9.61 5.62
C SER A 79 -3.76 9.20 4.56
N GLU A 80 -2.95 10.17 4.14
CA GLU A 80 -1.82 9.97 3.23
C GLU A 80 -0.54 10.33 3.96
N VAL A 81 0.52 9.54 3.75
CA VAL A 81 1.84 9.77 4.32
C VAL A 81 2.83 9.94 3.19
N PHE A 82 3.60 11.03 3.23
CA PHE A 82 4.60 11.32 2.22
C PHE A 82 5.99 10.88 2.68
N PHE A 83 6.67 10.12 1.84
CA PHE A 83 8.04 9.69 2.00
C PHE A 83 8.76 9.87 0.66
N ALA A 84 9.49 10.98 0.52
CA ALA A 84 10.07 11.42 -0.75
C ALA A 84 10.84 10.32 -1.52
N PRO A 85 11.67 9.47 -0.88
CA PRO A 85 12.41 8.42 -1.57
C PRO A 85 11.54 7.34 -2.26
N GLY A 86 10.25 7.24 -1.91
CA GLY A 86 9.39 6.16 -2.37
C GLY A 86 9.49 4.95 -1.45
N ALA A 87 8.35 4.45 -0.98
CA ALA A 87 8.32 3.37 0.00
C ALA A 87 8.26 2.00 -0.69
N ALA A 88 9.37 1.26 -0.67
CA ALA A 88 9.44 -0.12 -1.12
C ALA A 88 8.92 -1.09 -0.06
N ALA A 89 9.10 -0.75 1.22
CA ALA A 89 8.55 -1.50 2.36
C ALA A 89 7.93 -0.58 3.40
N VAL A 90 6.91 -1.07 4.10
CA VAL A 90 6.22 -0.33 5.16
C VAL A 90 5.76 -1.27 6.28
N ARG A 91 6.01 -0.90 7.55
CA ARG A 91 5.58 -1.67 8.73
C ARG A 91 5.03 -0.76 9.82
N TRP A 92 4.07 -1.24 10.58
CA TRP A 92 3.64 -0.59 11.81
C TRP A 92 4.71 -0.75 12.90
N TRP A 93 4.95 0.30 13.67
CA TRP A 93 5.79 0.20 14.85
C TRP A 93 5.04 -0.55 15.96
N PRO A 94 5.56 -1.67 16.51
CA PRO A 94 4.83 -2.48 17.48
C PRO A 94 4.43 -1.74 18.77
N GLY A 95 5.17 -0.68 19.13
CA GLY A 95 4.92 0.11 20.34
C GLY A 95 4.02 1.34 20.14
N SER A 96 3.51 1.59 18.92
CA SER A 96 2.72 2.78 18.62
C SER A 96 1.63 2.49 17.59
N ALA A 97 0.38 2.83 17.92
CA ALA A 97 -0.75 2.69 17.02
C ALA A 97 -0.80 3.76 15.90
N SER A 98 0.13 4.73 15.91
CA SER A 98 0.15 5.86 14.98
C SER A 98 1.50 6.05 14.29
N THR A 99 2.44 5.11 14.45
CA THR A 99 3.78 5.20 13.88
C THR A 99 4.01 4.04 12.93
N ILE A 100 4.57 4.38 11.77
CA ILE A 100 5.05 3.41 10.78
C ILE A 100 6.55 3.62 10.58
N VAL A 101 7.20 2.59 10.06
CA VAL A 101 8.54 2.66 9.48
C VAL A 101 8.37 2.39 7.99
N ALA A 102 8.88 3.30 7.16
CA ALA A 102 8.95 3.13 5.72
C ALA A 102 10.41 2.95 5.32
N ALA A 103 10.66 2.19 4.25
CA ALA A 103 12.00 2.01 3.71
C ALA A 103 11.97 2.12 2.19
N SER A 104 12.95 2.82 1.61
CA SER A 104 13.17 2.83 0.16
C SER A 104 13.93 1.57 -0.28
N ALA A 105 13.96 1.30 -1.59
CA ALA A 105 14.70 0.17 -2.13
C ALA A 105 16.23 0.29 -1.90
N GLU A 106 16.72 1.53 -1.73
CA GLU A 106 18.11 1.89 -1.48
C GLU A 106 18.45 1.91 0.02
N GLY A 107 17.47 1.65 0.90
CA GLY A 107 17.67 1.57 2.35
C GLY A 107 17.54 2.90 3.11
N THR A 108 16.94 3.93 2.50
CA THR A 108 16.55 5.14 3.26
C THR A 108 15.37 4.82 4.17
N LEU A 109 15.36 5.34 5.41
CA LEU A 109 14.30 5.20 6.42
C LEU A 109 13.65 6.54 6.75
#